data_AF-A0A933LIG5-F1
#
_entry.id   AF-A0A933LIG5-F1
#
_cell.length_a   1.000
_cell.length_b   1.000
_cell.length_c   1.000
_cell.angle_alpha   90.00
_cell.angle_beta   90.00
_cell.angle_gamma   90.00
#
_symmetry.space_group_name_H-M   'P 1'
#
loop_
_entity.id
_entity.type
_entity.pdbx_description
1 polymer ?
#
loop_
_entity_poly.entity_id
_entity_poly.type
_entity_poly.pdbx_seq_one_letter_code
_entity_poly.pdbx_strand_id
1 'polypeptide(L)'
;PLGLLLPDSVAGTGGRMDVHAVAAAARSVVVASPAEPRRAPRPPVESGGAAPAGLPRRLMLHVDGVGSFLLVRERCVTLGAAGGSHQPDVPLTMDGSIAPVTIERIDDDYFLIGSSGVTVNNVAVTRRLLRDGDRIALSARCHIRFAVPNAASTSAVLSIAGARIPGTDATRVVLLDRSLVLGPGAAAHVRADDLAEPAVVHVRDGRLFCNAAQEVTVNGHPIDRQAGLPLGAQLRLGPLSMVVKSA
;
A
#
# COMPACT_ATOMS: atom_id res chain seq x y z
N PRO A 1 7.49 60.91 25.09
CA PRO A 1 6.35 61.85 25.24
C PRO A 1 5.07 61.25 24.65
N LEU A 2 4.02 61.16 25.50
CA LEU A 2 2.62 60.78 25.22
C LEU A 2 2.42 59.33 24.75
N GLY A 3 1.84 58.39 25.52
CA GLY A 3 0.95 58.49 26.67
C GLY A 3 -0.49 58.20 26.26
N LEU A 4 -1.22 57.54 27.17
CA LEU A 4 -2.66 57.17 27.17
C LEU A 4 -3.03 55.80 26.60
N LEU A 5 -3.90 54.99 27.20
CA LEU A 5 -4.38 54.77 28.58
C LEU A 5 -5.42 53.63 28.46
N LEU A 6 -5.46 52.75 29.47
CA LEU A 6 -6.47 51.68 29.68
C LEU A 6 -7.89 52.28 29.88
N PRO A 7 -8.97 51.46 29.92
CA PRO A 7 -9.33 50.87 31.22
C PRO A 7 -9.89 49.43 31.19
N ASP A 8 -9.75 48.81 32.37
CA ASP A 8 -10.37 47.58 32.89
C ASP A 8 -11.90 47.65 33.03
N SER A 9 -12.58 46.49 32.99
CA SER A 9 -13.76 46.16 33.82
C SER A 9 -14.36 44.79 33.46
N VAL A 10 -15.00 43.98 34.31
CA VAL A 10 -15.08 43.73 35.76
C VAL A 10 -15.85 42.38 35.87
N ALA A 11 -15.59 41.67 36.96
CA ALA A 11 -16.19 40.39 37.35
C ALA A 11 -17.71 40.38 37.63
N GLY A 12 -18.29 39.17 37.57
CA GLY A 12 -19.52 38.74 38.27
C GLY A 12 -19.61 37.22 38.11
N THR A 13 -19.48 36.33 39.10
CA THR A 13 -20.13 36.14 40.41
C THR A 13 -21.61 35.74 40.32
N GLY A 14 -21.90 34.51 40.75
CA GLY A 14 -23.25 33.97 41.04
C GLY A 14 -23.60 32.76 40.15
N GLY A 15 -24.05 31.61 40.64
CA GLY A 15 -24.42 31.16 41.97
C GLY A 15 -24.81 29.68 41.92
N ARG A 16 -24.71 29.01 43.07
CA ARG A 16 -25.25 27.66 43.36
C ARG A 16 -26.76 27.59 43.13
N MET A 17 -27.29 26.42 42.76
CA MET A 17 -28.36 25.73 43.51
C MET A 17 -28.49 24.26 43.06
N ASP A 18 -28.38 23.36 44.02
CA ASP A 18 -28.89 21.99 43.99
C ASP A 18 -30.43 22.00 44.04
N VAL A 19 -31.11 21.05 43.38
CA VAL A 19 -32.39 20.52 43.87
C VAL A 19 -32.70 19.10 43.36
N HIS A 20 -33.25 18.34 44.30
CA HIS A 20 -33.67 16.95 44.36
C HIS A 20 -34.51 16.35 43.21
N ALA A 21 -34.17 15.08 42.91
CA ALA A 21 -34.99 13.86 42.88
C ALA A 21 -36.53 13.93 42.80
N VAL A 22 -37.13 13.14 41.90
CA VAL A 22 -38.37 12.37 42.16
C VAL A 22 -38.40 11.08 41.32
N ALA A 23 -38.68 9.96 41.98
CA ALA A 23 -38.96 8.64 41.41
C ALA A 23 -40.40 8.53 40.88
N ALA A 24 -40.63 7.74 39.84
CA ALA A 24 -41.97 7.21 39.57
C ALA A 24 -41.90 5.86 38.84
N ALA A 25 -42.30 4.82 39.57
CA ALA A 25 -42.61 3.50 39.06
C ALA A 25 -43.94 3.52 38.30
N ALA A 26 -44.03 2.74 37.23
CA ALA A 26 -45.31 2.33 36.64
C ALA A 26 -45.24 0.84 36.27
N ARG A 27 -46.15 0.08 36.87
CA ARG A 27 -46.41 -1.35 36.63
C ARG A 27 -47.46 -1.53 35.54
N SER A 28 -47.50 -2.78 35.02
CA SER A 28 -48.59 -3.45 34.29
C SER A 28 -48.59 -3.19 32.78
N VAL A 29 -48.76 -4.16 31.89
CA VAL A 29 -49.72 -5.28 31.87
C VAL A 29 -49.14 -6.45 31.05
N VAL A 30 -49.38 -7.68 31.52
CA VAL A 30 -49.14 -8.93 30.80
C VAL A 30 -50.27 -9.13 29.78
N VAL A 31 -49.94 -9.20 28.50
CA VAL A 31 -50.82 -9.67 27.42
C VAL A 31 -50.21 -10.93 26.82
N ALA A 32 -50.99 -11.98 26.76
CA ALA A 32 -50.59 -13.29 26.26
C ALA A 32 -50.89 -13.46 24.76
N SER A 33 -49.94 -14.11 24.07
CA SER A 33 -50.03 -14.86 22.78
C SER A 33 -50.24 -14.09 21.48
N PRO A 34 -49.74 -14.56 20.30
CA PRO A 34 -49.54 -15.97 19.93
C PRO A 34 -48.17 -16.34 19.29
N ALA A 35 -48.00 -17.64 19.05
CA ALA A 35 -46.84 -18.40 18.58
C ALA A 35 -45.94 -17.73 17.51
N GLU A 36 -44.62 -17.80 17.77
CA GLU A 36 -43.58 -17.46 16.81
C GLU A 36 -43.57 -18.44 15.61
N PRO A 37 -43.46 -17.93 14.37
CA PRO A 37 -43.14 -18.78 13.23
C PRO A 37 -41.72 -19.35 13.42
N ARG A 38 -41.59 -20.68 13.41
CA ARG A 38 -40.31 -21.39 13.37
C ARG A 38 -39.41 -20.77 12.29
N ARG A 39 -38.42 -19.99 12.72
CA ARG A 39 -37.35 -19.51 11.84
C ARG A 39 -36.62 -20.73 11.29
N ALA A 40 -36.58 -20.83 9.97
CA ALA A 40 -35.64 -21.70 9.27
C ALA A 40 -34.21 -21.44 9.79
N PRO A 41 -33.34 -22.45 9.88
CA PRO A 41 -31.95 -22.25 10.25
C PRO A 41 -31.34 -21.28 9.24
N ARG A 42 -30.91 -20.11 9.73
CA ARG A 42 -30.06 -19.22 8.95
C ARG A 42 -28.84 -20.02 8.51
N PRO A 43 -28.38 -19.91 7.25
CA PRO A 43 -27.06 -20.40 6.90
C PRO A 43 -26.04 -19.77 7.86
N PRO A 44 -24.91 -20.44 8.15
CA PRO A 44 -23.89 -19.89 9.03
C PRO A 44 -23.51 -18.51 8.51
N VAL A 45 -23.80 -17.48 9.29
CA VAL A 45 -23.14 -16.20 9.11
C VAL A 45 -21.70 -16.49 9.49
N GLU A 46 -20.83 -16.60 8.50
CA GLU A 46 -19.38 -16.60 8.69
C GLU A 46 -18.98 -15.24 9.26
N SER A 47 -19.21 -15.06 10.56
CA SER A 47 -18.65 -14.01 11.37
C SER A 47 -17.48 -14.60 12.15
N GLY A 48 -16.27 -14.22 11.75
CA GLY A 48 -15.04 -14.52 12.48
C GLY A 48 -13.99 -15.19 11.59
N GLY A 49 -12.79 -14.65 11.42
CA GLY A 49 -12.23 -13.50 12.09
C GLY A 49 -10.75 -13.33 11.72
N ALA A 50 -10.38 -12.08 11.56
CA ALA A 50 -9.18 -11.45 12.06
C ALA A 50 -9.25 -10.01 11.54
N ALA A 51 -9.18 -9.00 12.42
CA ALA A 51 -8.63 -7.73 11.97
C ALA A 51 -7.29 -8.08 11.29
N PRO A 52 -7.04 -7.65 10.04
CA PRO A 52 -5.92 -8.21 9.30
C PRO A 52 -4.65 -7.98 10.10
N ALA A 53 -3.92 -9.07 10.38
CA ALA A 53 -2.48 -9.00 10.51
C ALA A 53 -2.00 -8.06 9.40
N GLY A 54 -1.28 -7.00 9.78
CA GLY A 54 -1.02 -5.87 8.90
C GLY A 54 -0.51 -6.31 7.51
N LEU A 55 -0.80 -5.50 6.49
CA LEU A 55 -0.46 -5.77 5.09
C LEU A 55 0.91 -6.47 4.94
N PRO A 56 1.01 -7.59 4.20
CA PRO A 56 2.28 -8.28 3.98
C PRO A 56 3.40 -7.34 3.49
N ARG A 57 4.64 -7.67 3.83
CA ARG A 57 5.83 -6.93 3.36
C ARG A 57 6.01 -7.01 1.85
N ARG A 58 5.63 -8.15 1.27
CA ARG A 58 5.65 -8.41 -0.16
C ARG A 58 4.26 -8.78 -0.66
N LEU A 59 3.85 -8.15 -1.74
CA LEU A 59 2.58 -8.42 -2.40
C LEU A 59 2.84 -8.68 -3.88
N MET A 60 2.04 -9.55 -4.48
CA MET A 60 1.97 -9.71 -5.91
C MET A 60 0.75 -8.95 -6.43
N LEU A 61 0.97 -7.97 -7.29
CA LEU A 61 -0.06 -7.27 -8.04
C LEU A 61 -0.10 -7.85 -9.46
N HIS A 62 -1.20 -8.50 -9.80
CA HIS A 62 -1.47 -8.95 -11.16
C HIS A 62 -2.47 -8.00 -11.79
N VAL A 63 -2.16 -7.49 -12.98
CA VAL A 63 -3.04 -6.60 -13.75
C VAL A 63 -3.25 -7.20 -15.13
N ASP A 64 -4.50 -7.53 -15.44
CA ASP A 64 -4.87 -8.19 -16.69
C ASP A 64 -4.51 -7.30 -17.88
N GLY A 65 -3.84 -7.86 -18.89
CA GLY A 65 -3.38 -7.14 -20.08
C GLY A 65 -2.14 -6.25 -19.87
N VAL A 66 -1.71 -6.03 -18.62
CA VAL A 66 -0.54 -5.19 -18.29
C VAL A 66 0.64 -6.04 -17.78
N GLY A 67 0.37 -7.02 -16.92
CA GLY A 67 1.35 -7.94 -16.36
C GLY A 67 1.39 -7.96 -14.83
N SER A 68 2.43 -8.62 -14.29
CA SER A 68 2.61 -8.82 -12.85
C SER A 68 3.74 -7.97 -12.28
N PHE A 69 3.54 -7.53 -11.03
CA PHE A 69 4.45 -6.64 -10.30
C PHE A 69 4.64 -7.15 -8.88
N LEU A 70 5.89 -7.24 -8.43
CA LEU A 70 6.20 -7.49 -7.02
C LEU A 70 6.21 -6.16 -6.28
N LEU A 71 5.34 -5.97 -5.30
CA LEU A 71 5.35 -4.80 -4.41
C LEU A 71 6.14 -5.15 -3.16
N VAL A 72 7.15 -4.35 -2.81
CA VAL A 72 7.95 -4.51 -1.60
C VAL A 72 7.84 -3.23 -0.78
N ARG A 73 7.41 -3.35 0.48
CA ARG A 73 7.06 -2.19 1.34
C ARG A 73 8.17 -1.75 2.29
N GLU A 74 9.22 -2.54 2.41
CA GLU A 74 10.32 -2.26 3.32
C GLU A 74 11.11 -1.02 2.86
N ARG A 75 11.67 -0.28 3.83
CA ARG A 75 12.55 0.86 3.54
C ARG A 75 13.94 0.43 3.09
N CYS A 76 14.36 -0.76 3.50
CA CYS A 76 15.64 -1.36 3.16
C CYS A 76 15.34 -2.66 2.42
N VAL A 77 15.61 -2.70 1.12
CA VAL A 77 15.23 -3.81 0.23
C VAL A 77 16.49 -4.45 -0.33
N THR A 78 16.66 -5.73 -0.05
CA THR A 78 17.78 -6.52 -0.54
C THR A 78 17.44 -7.20 -1.87
N LEU A 79 18.35 -7.13 -2.84
CA LEU A 79 18.28 -7.84 -4.11
C LEU A 79 19.47 -8.79 -4.19
N GLY A 80 19.24 -10.05 -4.55
CA GLY A 80 20.32 -11.04 -4.62
C GLY A 80 19.91 -12.35 -5.23
N ALA A 81 20.85 -13.28 -5.30
CA ALA A 81 20.63 -14.61 -5.85
C ALA A 81 19.61 -15.40 -5.01
N ALA A 82 18.64 -16.02 -5.69
CA ALA A 82 17.58 -16.80 -5.03
C ALA A 82 18.08 -18.04 -4.26
N GLY A 83 19.24 -18.59 -4.63
CA GLY A 83 19.87 -19.73 -3.97
C GLY A 83 20.97 -19.35 -2.98
N GLY A 84 21.09 -18.08 -2.60
CA GLY A 84 22.10 -17.60 -1.65
C GLY A 84 21.86 -18.08 -0.22
N SER A 85 22.83 -17.82 0.67
CA SER A 85 22.75 -18.18 2.09
C SER A 85 21.68 -17.42 2.88
N HIS A 86 21.27 -16.24 2.39
CA HIS A 86 20.18 -15.44 2.95
C HIS A 86 19.14 -15.21 1.85
N GLN A 87 17.85 -15.25 2.21
CA GLN A 87 16.77 -14.98 1.28
C GLN A 87 16.62 -13.45 1.11
N PRO A 88 16.95 -12.88 -0.07
CA PRO A 88 16.75 -11.46 -0.31
C PRO A 88 15.26 -11.12 -0.40
N ASP A 89 14.92 -9.84 -0.21
CA ASP A 89 13.56 -9.33 -0.38
C ASP A 89 13.08 -9.49 -1.83
N VAL A 90 13.99 -9.26 -2.78
CA VAL A 90 13.81 -9.49 -4.21
C VAL A 90 14.80 -10.58 -4.66
N PRO A 91 14.38 -11.86 -4.65
CA PRO A 91 15.19 -12.96 -5.16
C PRO A 91 15.28 -12.91 -6.69
N LEU A 92 16.49 -13.04 -7.22
CA LEU A 92 16.79 -13.04 -8.64
C LEU A 92 17.45 -14.37 -9.04
N THR A 93 17.07 -14.93 -10.18
CA THR A 93 17.75 -16.06 -10.81
C THR A 93 19.05 -15.56 -11.44
N MET A 94 20.11 -15.58 -10.64
CA MET A 94 21.46 -15.16 -11.00
C MET A 94 22.48 -16.07 -10.31
N ASP A 95 23.75 -15.91 -10.68
CA ASP A 95 24.85 -16.64 -10.06
C ASP A 95 24.93 -16.35 -8.55
N GLY A 96 25.04 -17.39 -7.73
CA GLY A 96 25.10 -17.30 -6.27
C GLY A 96 26.37 -16.65 -5.73
N SER A 97 27.41 -16.50 -6.54
CA SER A 97 28.65 -15.78 -6.19
C SER A 97 28.49 -14.27 -6.18
N ILE A 98 27.44 -13.74 -6.84
CA ILE A 98 27.17 -12.31 -6.85
C ILE A 98 26.58 -11.92 -5.51
N ALA A 99 27.31 -11.07 -4.78
CA ALA A 99 26.86 -10.57 -3.49
C ALA A 99 25.57 -9.74 -3.62
N PRO A 100 24.67 -9.82 -2.62
CA PRO A 100 23.43 -9.06 -2.63
C PRO A 100 23.72 -7.56 -2.57
N VAL A 101 22.83 -6.79 -3.18
CA VAL A 101 22.81 -5.32 -3.05
C VAL A 101 21.59 -4.90 -2.25
N THR A 102 21.66 -3.72 -1.65
CA THR A 102 20.59 -3.14 -0.86
C THR A 102 20.18 -1.82 -1.48
N ILE A 103 18.89 -1.59 -1.62
CA ILE A 103 18.32 -0.28 -1.91
C ILE A 103 17.65 0.22 -0.63
N GLU A 104 18.18 1.32 -0.10
CA GLU A 104 17.73 1.93 1.14
C GLU A 104 17.05 3.27 0.85
N ARG A 105 15.85 3.48 1.41
CA ARG A 105 15.12 4.74 1.34
C ARG A 105 15.37 5.60 2.59
N ILE A 106 15.97 6.77 2.39
CA ILE A 106 16.28 7.76 3.45
C ILE A 106 15.68 9.10 3.02
N ASP A 107 14.81 9.68 3.86
CA ASP A 107 14.22 11.01 3.62
C ASP A 107 13.77 11.25 2.18
N ASP A 108 13.02 10.28 1.61
CA ASP A 108 12.49 10.26 0.23
C ASP A 108 13.49 9.96 -0.90
N ASP A 109 14.78 9.93 -0.60
CA ASP A 109 15.85 9.54 -1.53
C ASP A 109 16.16 8.04 -1.47
N TYR A 110 16.68 7.50 -2.58
CA TYR A 110 17.06 6.09 -2.70
C TYR A 110 18.57 5.94 -2.82
N PHE A 111 19.17 5.16 -1.93
CA PHE A 111 20.59 4.82 -1.96
C PHE A 111 20.78 3.36 -2.34
N LEU A 112 21.56 3.11 -3.38
CA LEU A 112 22.10 1.79 -3.65
C LEU A 112 23.33 1.57 -2.78
N ILE A 113 23.38 0.45 -2.08
CA ILE A 113 24.53 -0.03 -1.31
C ILE A 113 24.89 -1.41 -1.88
N GLY A 114 26.09 -1.54 -2.40
CA GLY A 114 26.57 -2.75 -3.03
C GLY A 114 28.00 -3.08 -2.64
N SER A 115 28.43 -4.27 -3.03
CA SER A 115 29.82 -4.72 -2.95
C SER A 115 30.58 -4.38 -4.23
N SER A 116 31.85 -4.81 -4.28
CA SER A 116 32.63 -4.82 -5.51
C SER A 116 31.90 -5.53 -6.66
N GLY A 117 31.86 -4.90 -7.83
CA GLY A 117 31.28 -5.46 -9.07
C GLY A 117 29.96 -4.82 -9.52
N VAL A 118 29.30 -4.07 -8.65
CA VAL A 118 28.07 -3.34 -8.98
C VAL A 118 28.41 -2.03 -9.69
N THR A 119 27.72 -1.74 -10.78
CA THR A 119 27.88 -0.46 -11.48
C THR A 119 26.55 0.28 -11.62
N VAL A 120 26.59 1.60 -11.59
CA VAL A 120 25.46 2.48 -11.93
C VAL A 120 25.88 3.37 -13.07
N ASN A 121 25.18 3.28 -14.20
CA ASN A 121 25.52 3.94 -15.45
C ASN A 121 26.99 3.66 -15.85
N ASN A 122 27.40 2.40 -15.76
CA ASN A 122 28.75 1.90 -16.05
C ASN A 122 29.87 2.40 -15.12
N VAL A 123 29.53 3.05 -14.00
CA VAL A 123 30.49 3.48 -12.98
C VAL A 123 30.41 2.53 -11.80
N ALA A 124 31.52 1.92 -11.39
CA ALA A 124 31.58 1.06 -10.21
C ALA A 124 31.28 1.84 -8.94
N VAL A 125 30.40 1.31 -8.10
CA VAL A 125 29.95 1.97 -6.86
C VAL A 125 29.80 1.00 -5.71
N THR A 126 30.08 1.48 -4.51
CA THR A 126 29.76 0.79 -3.25
C THR A 126 28.57 1.42 -2.55
N ARG A 127 28.42 2.75 -2.65
CA ARG A 127 27.21 3.48 -2.24
C ARG A 127 26.93 4.60 -3.24
N ARG A 128 25.67 4.77 -3.66
CA ARG A 128 25.27 5.83 -4.59
C ARG A 128 23.81 6.26 -4.39
N LEU A 129 23.58 7.58 -4.42
CA LEU A 129 22.24 8.14 -4.58
C LEU A 129 21.72 7.86 -5.98
N LEU A 130 20.60 7.14 -6.07
CA LEU A 130 19.94 6.79 -7.32
C LEU A 130 19.10 7.96 -7.83
N ARG A 131 19.13 8.14 -9.15
CA ARG A 131 18.30 9.11 -9.88
C ARG A 131 17.38 8.39 -10.84
N ASP A 132 16.23 9.01 -11.14
CA ASP A 132 15.31 8.49 -12.14
C ASP A 132 16.04 8.18 -13.46
N GLY A 133 15.80 6.98 -14.00
CA GLY A 133 16.44 6.49 -15.22
C GLY A 133 17.79 5.79 -15.02
N ASP A 134 18.35 5.77 -13.81
CA ASP A 134 19.62 5.09 -13.54
C ASP A 134 19.57 3.61 -13.92
N ARG A 135 20.65 3.14 -14.56
CA ARG A 135 20.86 1.75 -14.92
C ARG A 135 21.86 1.13 -13.94
N ILE A 136 21.37 0.20 -13.13
CA ILE A 136 22.16 -0.58 -12.18
C ILE A 136 22.52 -1.91 -12.85
N ALA A 137 23.79 -2.25 -12.96
CA ALA A 137 24.22 -3.58 -13.38
C ALA A 137 24.74 -4.36 -12.16
N LEU A 138 24.08 -5.49 -11.85
CA LEU A 138 24.52 -6.42 -10.81
C LEU A 138 25.52 -7.43 -11.36
N SER A 139 25.44 -7.71 -12.67
CA SER A 139 26.38 -8.53 -13.41
C SER A 139 26.37 -8.15 -14.89
N ALA A 140 27.18 -8.81 -15.71
CA ALA A 140 27.17 -8.60 -17.16
C ALA A 140 25.78 -8.86 -17.78
N ARG A 141 24.99 -9.77 -17.20
CA ARG A 141 23.68 -10.18 -17.71
C ARG A 141 22.51 -9.53 -16.98
N CYS A 142 22.64 -9.26 -15.67
CA CYS A 142 21.55 -8.74 -14.86
C CYS A 142 21.63 -7.21 -14.73
N HIS A 143 20.66 -6.53 -15.36
CA HIS A 143 20.51 -5.07 -15.35
C HIS A 143 19.18 -4.69 -14.74
N ILE A 144 19.16 -3.59 -14.01
CA ILE A 144 17.96 -3.03 -13.39
C ILE A 144 17.89 -1.56 -13.80
N ARG A 145 16.74 -1.14 -14.36
CA ARG A 145 16.44 0.27 -14.55
C ARG A 145 15.65 0.76 -13.34
N PHE A 146 16.17 1.78 -12.67
CA PHE A 146 15.52 2.48 -11.58
C PHE A 146 14.70 3.65 -12.13
N ALA A 147 13.47 3.82 -11.63
CA ALA A 147 12.63 4.95 -11.98
C ALA A 147 11.82 5.42 -10.76
N VAL A 148 11.53 6.70 -10.70
CA VAL A 148 10.61 7.33 -9.72
C VAL A 148 9.51 8.05 -10.52
N PRO A 149 8.49 7.31 -11.01
CA PRO A 149 7.50 7.85 -11.94
C PRO A 149 6.75 9.06 -11.38
N ASN A 150 6.47 9.06 -10.07
CA ASN A 150 5.80 10.16 -9.40
C ASN A 150 6.50 10.49 -8.07
N ALA A 151 7.18 11.62 -8.04
CA ALA A 151 7.91 12.11 -6.86
C ALA A 151 7.03 12.25 -5.61
N ALA A 152 5.75 12.61 -5.76
CA ALA A 152 4.83 12.78 -4.62
C ALA A 152 4.44 11.44 -3.97
N SER A 153 4.62 10.32 -4.66
CA SER A 153 4.32 8.99 -4.13
C SER A 153 5.46 8.39 -3.30
N THR A 154 6.68 8.91 -3.51
CA THR A 154 7.96 8.38 -2.99
C THR A 154 8.21 6.90 -3.28
N SER A 155 7.40 6.27 -4.13
CA SER A 155 7.57 4.91 -4.59
C SER A 155 8.44 4.88 -5.84
N ALA A 156 9.25 3.82 -5.96
CA ALA A 156 10.13 3.61 -7.10
C ALA A 156 9.81 2.31 -7.83
N VAL A 157 10.17 2.24 -9.11
CA VAL A 157 10.02 1.05 -9.95
C VAL A 157 11.39 0.56 -10.38
N LEU A 158 11.64 -0.73 -10.15
CA LEU A 158 12.79 -1.46 -10.64
C LEU A 158 12.35 -2.33 -11.81
N SER A 159 12.85 -2.07 -13.02
CA SER A 159 12.62 -2.94 -14.18
C SER A 159 13.82 -3.86 -14.37
N ILE A 160 13.62 -5.15 -14.21
CA ILE A 160 14.68 -6.17 -14.23
C ILE A 160 14.83 -6.73 -15.65
N ALA A 161 16.07 -6.81 -16.13
CA ALA A 161 16.44 -7.42 -17.40
C ALA A 161 17.58 -8.42 -17.20
N GLY A 162 17.47 -9.59 -17.84
CA GLY A 162 18.48 -10.64 -17.80
C GLY A 162 18.57 -11.45 -16.51
N ALA A 163 17.57 -11.32 -15.64
CA ALA A 163 17.28 -12.22 -14.51
C ALA A 163 15.75 -12.36 -14.36
N ARG A 164 15.30 -13.32 -13.56
CA ARG A 164 13.87 -13.53 -13.23
C ARG A 164 13.66 -13.58 -11.72
N ILE A 165 12.46 -13.25 -11.26
CA ILE A 165 12.05 -13.46 -9.88
C ILE A 165 11.41 -14.86 -9.78
N PRO A 166 12.01 -15.82 -9.05
CA PRO A 166 11.49 -17.18 -8.98
C PRO A 166 10.05 -17.25 -8.48
N GLY A 167 9.25 -18.16 -9.04
CA GLY A 167 7.86 -18.37 -8.64
C GLY A 167 6.88 -17.30 -9.14
N THR A 168 7.35 -16.36 -9.98
CA THR A 168 6.54 -15.26 -10.50
C THR A 168 6.90 -14.97 -11.96
N ASP A 169 5.97 -14.36 -12.69
CA ASP A 169 6.19 -13.77 -14.01
C ASP A 169 6.55 -12.27 -13.93
N ALA A 170 6.65 -11.72 -12.72
CA ALA A 170 6.96 -10.31 -12.51
C ALA A 170 8.37 -9.98 -13.01
N THR A 171 8.44 -8.98 -13.87
CA THR A 171 9.70 -8.39 -14.36
C THR A 171 9.97 -7.00 -13.77
N ARG A 172 9.00 -6.48 -13.00
CA ARG A 172 9.06 -5.19 -12.33
C ARG A 172 8.79 -5.36 -10.85
N VAL A 173 9.57 -4.63 -10.06
CA VAL A 173 9.37 -4.49 -8.61
C VAL A 173 8.97 -3.05 -8.33
N VAL A 174 7.95 -2.83 -7.54
CA VAL A 174 7.64 -1.52 -6.98
C VAL A 174 8.13 -1.49 -5.54
N LEU A 175 9.05 -0.58 -5.25
CA LEU A 175 9.43 -0.20 -3.90
C LEU A 175 8.32 0.72 -3.39
N LEU A 176 7.30 0.13 -2.77
CA LEU A 176 6.08 0.82 -2.34
C LEU A 176 6.35 1.58 -1.06
N ASP A 177 6.03 2.88 -1.06
CA ASP A 177 6.08 3.72 0.13
C ASP A 177 4.67 4.20 0.51
N ARG A 178 4.25 5.38 0.04
CA ARG A 178 2.93 5.95 0.36
C ARG A 178 1.84 5.46 -0.58
N SER A 179 2.12 5.49 -1.88
CA SER A 179 1.13 5.17 -2.90
C SER A 179 1.74 4.60 -4.18
N LEU A 180 0.89 3.97 -4.97
CA LEU A 180 1.12 3.42 -6.29
C LEU A 180 0.10 4.07 -7.23
N VAL A 181 0.56 4.57 -8.36
CA VAL A 181 -0.29 5.13 -9.42
C VAL A 181 -0.42 4.11 -10.54
N LEU A 182 -1.66 3.76 -10.87
CA LEU A 182 -2.07 2.98 -12.03
C LEU A 182 -2.73 3.92 -13.03
N GLY A 183 -2.44 3.83 -14.32
CA GLY A 183 -3.15 4.64 -15.30
C GLY A 183 -2.36 4.94 -16.57
N PRO A 184 -2.93 5.79 -17.45
CA PRO A 184 -2.27 6.21 -18.66
C PRO A 184 -1.17 7.21 -18.32
N GLY A 185 -0.02 7.07 -18.97
CA GLY A 185 1.04 8.08 -18.95
C GLY A 185 2.27 7.77 -18.09
N ALA A 186 3.23 8.71 -18.13
CA ALA A 186 4.58 8.50 -17.62
C ALA A 186 4.70 8.57 -16.08
N ALA A 187 3.72 9.19 -15.40
CA ALA A 187 3.69 9.26 -13.94
C ALA A 187 3.13 7.99 -13.28
N ALA A 188 2.65 7.02 -14.07
CA ALA A 188 2.15 5.76 -13.58
C ALA A 188 3.29 4.79 -13.26
N HIS A 189 3.19 4.15 -12.09
CA HIS A 189 4.09 3.06 -11.71
C HIS A 189 3.73 1.78 -12.48
N VAL A 190 2.42 1.58 -12.64
CA VAL A 190 1.84 0.54 -13.47
C VAL A 190 1.09 1.23 -14.60
N ARG A 191 1.71 1.23 -15.78
CA ARG A 191 1.11 1.83 -16.96
C ARG A 191 -0.06 0.98 -17.44
N ALA A 192 -1.24 1.56 -17.41
CA ALA A 192 -2.50 0.96 -17.84
C ALA A 192 -3.19 1.93 -18.78
N ASP A 193 -2.85 1.84 -20.07
CA ASP A 193 -3.28 2.80 -21.09
C ASP A 193 -4.80 2.71 -21.39
N ASP A 194 -5.46 1.61 -21.01
CA ASP A 194 -6.91 1.44 -21.14
C ASP A 194 -7.70 2.22 -20.08
N LEU A 195 -7.07 2.66 -19.00
CA LEU A 195 -7.73 3.54 -18.04
C LEU A 195 -7.83 4.95 -18.61
N ALA A 196 -9.02 5.56 -18.50
CA ALA A 196 -9.22 6.95 -18.90
C ALA A 196 -8.55 7.94 -17.94
N GLU A 197 -8.56 7.62 -16.63
CA GLU A 197 -7.96 8.43 -15.57
C GLU A 197 -7.12 7.56 -14.63
N PRO A 198 -6.06 8.12 -14.02
CA PRO A 198 -5.26 7.38 -13.07
C PRO A 198 -6.04 6.95 -11.83
N ALA A 199 -5.77 5.72 -11.37
CA ALA A 199 -6.17 5.21 -10.07
C ALA A 199 -4.97 5.22 -9.12
N VAL A 200 -5.18 5.67 -7.88
CA VAL A 200 -4.15 5.73 -6.84
C VAL A 200 -4.45 4.69 -5.77
N VAL A 201 -3.58 3.69 -5.67
CA VAL A 201 -3.59 2.72 -4.58
C VAL A 201 -2.68 3.22 -3.47
N HIS A 202 -3.15 3.33 -2.24
CA HIS A 202 -2.36 3.79 -1.10
C HIS A 202 -2.50 2.84 0.08
N VAL A 203 -1.47 2.83 0.93
CA VAL A 203 -1.46 2.03 2.15
C VAL A 203 -1.87 2.92 3.32
N ARG A 204 -2.87 2.52 4.08
CA ARG A 204 -3.30 3.19 5.32
C ARG A 204 -3.69 2.15 6.34
N ASP A 205 -3.21 2.29 7.57
CA ASP A 205 -3.52 1.37 8.70
C ASP A 205 -3.36 -0.12 8.36
N GLY A 206 -2.31 -0.46 7.60
CA GLY A 206 -2.03 -1.84 7.21
C GLY A 206 -3.05 -2.43 6.22
N ARG A 207 -3.78 -1.59 5.46
CA ARG A 207 -4.73 -1.99 4.42
C ARG A 207 -4.47 -1.19 3.14
N LEU A 208 -4.87 -1.76 2.01
CA LEU A 208 -4.84 -1.06 0.73
C LEU A 208 -6.14 -0.30 0.52
N PHE A 209 -6.06 0.86 -0.09
CA PHE A 209 -7.20 1.67 -0.49
C PHE A 209 -6.99 2.10 -1.93
N CYS A 210 -8.08 2.26 -2.68
CA CYS A 210 -8.02 2.76 -4.05
C CYS A 210 -8.86 4.02 -4.17
N ASN A 211 -8.22 5.09 -4.67
CA ASN A 211 -8.92 6.28 -5.12
C ASN A 211 -8.88 6.31 -6.65
N ALA A 212 -10.06 6.30 -7.27
CA ALA A 212 -10.23 6.38 -8.71
C ALA A 212 -11.51 7.17 -9.01
N ALA A 213 -11.51 7.91 -10.11
CA ALA A 213 -12.69 8.63 -10.58
C ALA A 213 -13.84 7.66 -10.92
N GLN A 214 -13.50 6.51 -11.49
CA GLN A 214 -14.44 5.44 -11.81
C GLN A 214 -14.85 4.65 -10.56
N GLU A 215 -15.98 3.94 -10.67
CA GLU A 215 -16.42 3.00 -9.64
C GLU A 215 -15.42 1.84 -9.52
N VAL A 216 -15.11 1.47 -8.27
CA VAL A 216 -14.28 0.31 -7.95
C VAL A 216 -15.21 -0.82 -7.51
N THR A 217 -15.10 -1.96 -8.18
CA THR A 217 -15.84 -3.16 -7.79
C THR A 217 -14.90 -4.25 -7.29
N VAL A 218 -15.36 -5.02 -6.32
CA VAL A 218 -14.69 -6.19 -5.76
C VAL A 218 -15.56 -7.40 -6.02
N ASN A 219 -15.06 -8.37 -6.78
CA ASN A 219 -15.80 -9.54 -7.24
C ASN A 219 -17.17 -9.17 -7.87
N GLY A 220 -17.21 -8.05 -8.61
CA GLY A 220 -18.41 -7.55 -9.28
C GLY A 220 -19.34 -6.68 -8.43
N HIS A 221 -19.07 -6.49 -7.14
CA HIS A 221 -19.88 -5.63 -6.27
C HIS A 221 -19.18 -4.30 -5.99
N PRO A 222 -19.88 -3.15 -6.07
CA PRO A 222 -19.32 -1.86 -5.66
C PRO A 222 -18.86 -1.93 -4.20
N ILE A 223 -17.67 -1.37 -3.93
CA ILE A 223 -17.13 -1.29 -2.58
C ILE A 223 -17.19 0.15 -2.05
N ASP A 224 -17.46 0.29 -0.75
CA ASP A 224 -17.22 1.54 -0.06
C ASP A 224 -15.71 1.85 -0.11
N ARG A 225 -15.36 3.02 -0.65
CA ARG A 225 -13.96 3.49 -0.75
C ARG A 225 -13.26 3.54 0.62
N GLN A 226 -14.00 3.58 1.73
CA GLN A 226 -13.45 3.54 3.09
C GLN A 226 -13.26 2.12 3.66
N ALA A 227 -13.77 1.07 3.02
CA ALA A 227 -13.69 -0.29 3.53
C ALA A 227 -12.30 -0.95 3.35
N GLY A 228 -11.48 -0.42 2.44
CA GLY A 228 -10.19 -0.98 2.04
C GLY A 228 -10.34 -2.16 1.07
N LEU A 229 -9.34 -2.35 0.21
CA LEU A 229 -9.30 -3.41 -0.78
C LEU A 229 -8.90 -4.75 -0.12
N PRO A 230 -9.69 -5.81 -0.30
CA PRO A 230 -9.31 -7.14 0.17
C PRO A 230 -8.21 -7.74 -0.71
N LEU A 231 -7.30 -8.47 -0.07
CA LEU A 231 -6.31 -9.28 -0.79
C LEU A 231 -6.97 -10.54 -1.37
N GLY A 232 -6.48 -10.99 -2.53
CA GLY A 232 -6.94 -12.19 -3.23
C GLY A 232 -8.25 -12.02 -4.01
N ALA A 233 -8.97 -10.92 -3.82
CA ALA A 233 -10.19 -10.62 -4.56
C ALA A 233 -9.90 -9.99 -5.93
N GLN A 234 -10.81 -10.20 -6.88
CA GLN A 234 -10.76 -9.51 -8.16
C GLN A 234 -11.25 -8.08 -8.00
N LEU A 235 -10.37 -7.13 -8.27
CA LEU A 235 -10.66 -5.70 -8.31
C LEU A 235 -10.87 -5.29 -9.76
N ARG A 236 -11.92 -4.51 -10.04
CA ARG A 236 -12.15 -3.93 -11.37
C ARG A 236 -12.37 -2.43 -11.27
N LEU A 237 -11.66 -1.70 -12.13
CA LEU A 237 -11.69 -0.25 -12.29
C LEU A 237 -11.91 0.06 -13.78
N GLY A 238 -13.16 0.30 -14.16
CA GLY A 238 -13.54 0.41 -15.57
C GLY A 238 -13.08 -0.82 -16.37
N PRO A 239 -12.26 -0.66 -17.43
CA PRO A 239 -11.75 -1.79 -18.23
C PRO A 239 -10.63 -2.58 -17.54
N LEU A 240 -9.98 -2.02 -16.52
CA LEU A 240 -8.86 -2.65 -15.83
C LEU A 240 -9.35 -3.68 -14.80
N SER A 241 -8.79 -4.90 -14.85
CA SER A 241 -9.00 -5.95 -13.85
C SER A 241 -7.66 -6.31 -13.20
N MET A 242 -7.65 -6.46 -11.88
CA MET A 242 -6.44 -6.75 -11.12
C MET A 242 -6.71 -7.57 -9.87
N VAL A 243 -5.67 -8.23 -9.36
CA VAL A 243 -5.68 -8.94 -8.07
C VAL A 243 -4.42 -8.57 -7.31
N VAL A 244 -4.56 -8.28 -6.01
CA VAL A 244 -3.42 -8.13 -5.10
C VAL A 244 -3.41 -9.28 -4.12
N LYS A 245 -2.33 -10.04 -4.02
CA LYS A 245 -2.19 -11.16 -3.07
C LYS A 245 -0.88 -11.06 -2.30
N SER A 246 -0.76 -11.79 -1.20
CA SER A 246 0.55 -11.99 -0.56
C SER A 246 1.50 -12.70 -1.55
N ALA A 247 2.74 -12.24 -1.61
CA ALA A 247 3.81 -12.87 -2.42
C ALA A 247 4.59 -13.91 -1.60
#